data_AF-A0A323V954-F1
#
_entry.id   AF-A0A323V954-F1
#
_cell.length_a   1.000
_cell.length_b   1.000
_cell.length_c   1.000
_cell.angle_alpha   90.00
_cell.angle_beta   90.00
_cell.angle_gamma   90.00
#
_symmetry.space_group_name_H-M   'P 1'
#
loop_
_entity.id
_entity.type
_entity.pdbx_description
1 polymer ?
#
loop_
_entity_poly.entity_id
_entity_poly.type
_entity_poly.pdbx_seq_one_letter_code
_entity_poly.pdbx_strand_id
1 'polypeptide(L)'
;MNPAGSLQLGSLYDALRTPAPMPADPAAMTGWLARVEADAALSGLISRVLNSGSATTAEVTDARALFDRHGTAADPARVTRAYELLHRHAEQL
;
A
#
# COMPACT_ATOMS: atom_id res chain seq x y z
N MET A 1 3.50 5.63 16.17
CA MET A 1 2.18 5.07 15.76
C MET A 1 1.36 4.60 16.96
N ASN A 2 0.02 4.72 16.93
CA ASN A 2 -0.86 4.19 17.98
C ASN A 2 -1.36 2.76 17.66
N PRO A 3 -1.84 1.98 18.65
CA PRO A 3 -2.21 0.57 18.44
C PRO A 3 -3.34 0.35 17.41
N ALA A 4 -4.34 1.23 17.39
CA ALA A 4 -5.43 1.15 16.42
C ALA A 4 -4.95 1.34 14.98
N GLY A 5 -4.01 2.25 14.76
CA GLY A 5 -3.37 2.45 13.46
C GLY A 5 -2.58 1.22 13.03
N SER A 6 -1.80 0.62 13.93
CA SER A 6 -1.07 -0.61 13.65
C SER A 6 -1.99 -1.78 13.26
N LEU A 7 -3.13 -1.96 13.94
CA LEU A 7 -4.12 -2.97 13.60
C LEU A 7 -4.77 -2.72 12.23
N GLN A 8 -5.10 -1.47 11.91
CA GLN A 8 -5.64 -1.10 10.61
C GLN A 8 -4.65 -1.44 9.48
N LEU A 9 -3.38 -1.07 9.65
CA LEU A 9 -2.33 -1.37 8.69
C LEU A 9 -2.11 -2.88 8.54
N GLY A 10 -2.07 -3.64 9.65
CA GLY A 10 -1.93 -5.10 9.62
C GLY A 10 -3.05 -5.78 8.84
N SER A 11 -4.31 -5.40 9.08
CA SER A 11 -5.45 -5.95 8.33
C SER A 11 -5.43 -5.62 6.83
N LEU A 12 -4.80 -4.50 6.45
CA LEU A 12 -4.66 -4.10 5.05
C LEU A 12 -3.50 -4.83 4.39
N TYR A 13 -2.39 -5.02 5.10
CA TYR A 13 -1.26 -5.82 4.63
C TYR A 13 -1.70 -7.22 4.19
N ASP A 14 -2.54 -7.89 4.98
CA ASP A 14 -3.08 -9.21 4.64
C ASP A 14 -3.94 -9.21 3.37
N ALA A 15 -4.67 -8.13 3.11
CA ALA A 15 -5.45 -7.98 1.88
C ALA A 15 -4.54 -7.74 0.67
N LEU A 16 -3.53 -6.88 0.81
CA LEU A 16 -2.63 -6.48 -0.28
C LEU A 16 -1.65 -7.58 -0.70
N ARG A 17 -1.23 -8.46 0.23
CA ARG A 17 -0.32 -9.58 -0.10
C ARG A 17 -0.96 -10.66 -0.97
N THR A 18 -2.29 -10.59 -1.18
CA THR A 18 -3.02 -11.50 -2.04
C THR A 18 -3.49 -10.72 -3.28
N PRO A 19 -2.72 -10.75 -4.38
CA PRO A 19 -3.10 -9.99 -5.57
C PRO A 19 -4.41 -10.52 -6.17
N ALA A 20 -5.12 -9.65 -6.88
CA ALA A 20 -6.24 -10.07 -7.72
C ALA A 20 -5.80 -11.17 -8.71
N PRO A 21 -6.68 -12.11 -9.08
CA PRO A 21 -6.35 -13.15 -10.04
C PRO A 21 -5.73 -12.59 -11.32
N MET A 22 -4.68 -13.24 -11.80
CA MET A 22 -4.01 -12.87 -13.04
C MET A 22 -5.01 -12.96 -14.21
N PRO A 23 -5.10 -11.94 -15.09
CA PRO A 23 -6.00 -12.00 -16.23
C PRO A 23 -5.51 -13.03 -17.26
N ALA A 24 -6.46 -13.70 -17.91
CA ALA A 24 -6.16 -14.59 -19.04
C ALA A 24 -5.87 -13.82 -20.33
N ASP A 25 -6.40 -12.61 -20.46
CA ASP A 25 -6.18 -11.73 -21.61
C ASP A 25 -4.80 -11.03 -21.52
N PRO A 26 -3.89 -11.27 -22.49
CA PRO A 26 -2.59 -10.59 -22.52
C PRO A 26 -2.69 -9.08 -22.60
N ALA A 27 -3.75 -8.52 -23.22
CA ALA A 27 -3.93 -7.07 -23.32
C ALA A 27 -4.19 -6.42 -21.95
N ALA A 28 -4.76 -7.16 -21.01
CA ALA A 28 -5.00 -6.71 -19.64
C ALA A 28 -3.79 -6.91 -18.70
N MET A 29 -2.77 -7.66 -19.15
CA MET A 29 -1.63 -8.07 -18.32
C MET A 29 -0.82 -6.87 -17.80
N THR A 30 -0.49 -5.90 -18.67
CA THR A 30 0.29 -4.73 -18.29
C THR A 30 -0.40 -3.91 -17.21
N GLY A 31 -1.72 -3.69 -17.34
CA GLY A 31 -2.50 -2.97 -16.33
C GLY A 31 -2.64 -3.74 -15.02
N TRP A 32 -2.72 -5.07 -15.08
CA TRP A 32 -2.72 -5.92 -13.89
C TRP A 32 -1.38 -5.87 -13.15
N LEU A 33 -0.25 -6.00 -13.86
CA LEU A 33 1.09 -5.89 -13.28
C LEU A 33 1.30 -4.54 -12.58
N ALA A 34 0.89 -3.45 -13.22
CA ALA A 34 1.02 -2.11 -12.64
C ALA A 34 0.21 -1.93 -11.34
N ARG A 35 -0.97 -2.56 -11.24
CA ARG A 35 -1.75 -2.60 -9.99
C ARG A 35 -1.06 -3.43 -8.92
N VAL A 36 -0.56 -4.62 -9.28
CA VAL A 36 0.18 -5.49 -8.36
C VAL A 36 1.42 -4.77 -7.82
N GLU A 37 2.12 -3.99 -8.65
CA GLU A 37 3.26 -3.17 -8.23
C GLU A 37 2.84 -2.09 -7.22
N ALA A 38 1.74 -1.37 -7.47
CA ALA A 38 1.22 -0.37 -6.52
C ALA A 38 0.85 -1.01 -5.17
N ASP A 39 0.16 -2.15 -5.18
CA ASP A 39 -0.23 -2.90 -3.98
C ASP A 39 1.00 -3.47 -3.23
N ALA A 40 2.01 -3.93 -3.98
CA ALA A 40 3.29 -4.41 -3.44
C ALA A 40 4.09 -3.28 -2.76
N ALA A 41 4.13 -2.08 -3.37
CA ALA A 41 4.80 -0.92 -2.78
C ALA A 41 4.18 -0.55 -1.42
N LEU A 42 2.85 -0.52 -1.33
CA LEU A 42 2.15 -0.22 -0.08
C LEU A 42 2.32 -1.33 0.97
N SER A 43 2.17 -2.60 0.60
CA SER A 43 2.36 -3.70 1.55
C SER A 43 3.80 -3.76 2.08
N GLY A 44 4.80 -3.44 1.25
CA GLY A 44 6.19 -3.30 1.67
C GLY A 44 6.39 -2.17 2.69
N LEU A 45 5.79 -0.99 2.47
CA LEU A 45 5.80 0.12 3.43
C LEU A 45 5.16 -0.27 4.75
N ILE A 46 3.98 -0.88 4.70
CA ILE A 46 3.27 -1.33 5.90
C ILE A 46 4.13 -2.32 6.69
N SER A 47 4.68 -3.33 6.02
CA SER A 47 5.55 -4.33 6.66
C SER A 47 6.73 -3.66 7.35
N ARG A 48 7.39 -2.71 6.69
CA ARG A 48 8.52 -1.98 7.26
C ARG A 48 8.11 -1.17 8.49
N VAL A 49 7.04 -0.38 8.41
CA VAL A 49 6.59 0.43 9.55
C VAL A 49 6.18 -0.45 10.74
N LEU A 50 5.53 -1.59 10.50
CA LEU A 50 5.13 -2.50 11.57
C LEU A 50 6.30 -3.24 12.22
N ASN A 51 7.37 -3.53 11.48
CA ASN A 51 8.51 -4.33 11.99
C ASN A 51 9.72 -3.48 12.41
N SER A 52 10.05 -2.41 11.69
CA SER A 52 11.21 -1.55 11.96
C SER A 52 10.83 -0.13 12.41
N GLY A 53 9.54 0.22 12.41
CA GLY A 53 9.06 1.50 12.94
C GLY A 53 9.31 2.72 12.04
N SER A 54 9.80 2.55 10.81
CA SER A 54 10.20 3.68 9.96
C SER A 54 9.74 3.57 8.50
N ALA A 55 9.37 4.72 7.95
CA ALA A 55 9.21 5.01 6.53
C ALA A 55 9.41 6.53 6.36
N THR A 56 10.08 6.95 5.31
CA THR A 56 10.29 8.37 5.03
C THR A 56 9.09 8.97 4.30
N THR A 57 8.90 10.28 4.41
CA THR A 57 7.83 11.01 3.70
C THR A 57 7.93 10.83 2.18
N ALA A 58 9.16 10.77 1.64
CA ALA A 58 9.42 10.53 0.22
C ALA A 58 8.90 9.15 -0.21
N GLU A 59 9.25 8.08 0.52
CA GLU A 59 8.80 6.72 0.20
C GLU A 59 7.26 6.59 0.25
N VAL A 60 6.62 7.22 1.23
CA VAL A 60 5.15 7.24 1.32
C VAL A 60 4.53 7.99 0.14
N THR A 61 5.14 9.09 -0.29
CA THR A 61 4.65 9.91 -1.40
C THR A 61 4.81 9.20 -2.74
N ASP A 62 5.95 8.56 -2.97
CA ASP A 62 6.22 7.80 -4.19
C ASP A 62 5.28 6.61 -4.33
N ALA A 63 5.10 5.84 -3.26
CA ALA A 63 4.15 4.73 -3.26
C ALA A 63 2.71 5.22 -3.48
N ARG A 64 2.32 6.36 -2.90
CA ARG A 64 0.99 6.96 -3.17
C ARG A 64 0.83 7.36 -4.63
N ALA A 65 1.86 7.89 -5.26
CA ALA A 65 1.83 8.25 -6.67
C ALA A 65 1.70 7.02 -7.60
N LEU A 66 2.11 5.83 -7.17
CA LEU A 66 1.84 4.58 -7.89
C LEU A 66 0.37 4.17 -7.75
N PHE A 67 -0.18 4.24 -6.53
CA PHE A 67 -1.61 4.00 -6.29
C PHE A 67 -2.50 4.97 -7.08
N ASP A 68 -2.20 6.27 -7.08
CA ASP A 68 -3.00 7.26 -7.81
C ASP A 68 -3.00 7.01 -9.33
N ARG A 69 -1.91 6.43 -9.88
CA ARG A 69 -1.78 6.11 -11.30
C ARG A 69 -2.43 4.79 -11.70
N HIS A 70 -2.31 3.77 -10.86
CA HIS A 70 -2.65 2.39 -11.24
C HIS A 70 -3.84 1.82 -10.48
N GLY A 71 -4.21 2.43 -9.36
CA GLY A 71 -5.24 1.96 -8.45
C GLY A 71 -4.75 0.81 -7.57
N THR A 72 -5.72 0.10 -7.00
CA THR A 72 -5.52 -1.05 -6.09
C THR A 72 -6.59 -2.09 -6.35
N ALA A 73 -6.29 -3.37 -6.07
CA ALA A 73 -7.31 -4.41 -6.00
C ALA A 73 -8.04 -4.46 -4.65
N ALA A 74 -7.50 -3.80 -3.62
CA ALA A 74 -8.11 -3.70 -2.30
C ALA A 74 -9.21 -2.61 -2.25
N ASP A 75 -9.76 -2.36 -1.07
CA ASP A 75 -10.67 -1.24 -0.85
C ASP A 75 -9.90 0.10 -0.94
N PRO A 76 -10.20 0.97 -1.93
CA PRO A 76 -9.48 2.23 -2.12
C PRO A 76 -9.58 3.20 -0.93
N ALA A 77 -10.68 3.17 -0.18
CA ALA A 77 -10.84 4.01 1.01
C ALA A 77 -9.89 3.56 2.12
N ARG A 78 -9.73 2.24 2.30
CA ARG A 78 -8.75 1.68 3.26
C ARG A 78 -7.32 2.00 2.84
N VAL A 79 -7.01 1.93 1.56
CA VAL A 79 -5.68 2.29 1.01
C VAL A 79 -5.37 3.77 1.21
N THR A 80 -6.30 4.66 0.87
CA THR A 80 -6.15 6.11 1.09
C THR A 80 -5.88 6.41 2.56
N ARG A 81 -6.66 5.80 3.45
CA ARG A 81 -6.49 5.98 4.90
C ARG A 81 -5.15 5.46 5.41
N ALA A 82 -4.63 4.38 4.84
CA ALA A 82 -3.31 3.87 5.19
C ALA A 82 -2.19 4.84 4.81
N TYR A 83 -2.25 5.45 3.61
CA TYR A 83 -1.28 6.48 3.23
C TYR A 83 -1.33 7.70 4.17
N GLU A 84 -2.51 8.15 4.61
CA GLU A 84 -2.63 9.23 5.60
C GLU A 84 -2.02 8.86 6.97
N LEU A 85 -2.13 7.60 7.39
CA LEU A 85 -1.52 7.12 8.62
C LEU A 85 0.01 7.05 8.50
N LEU A 86 0.50 6.49 7.39
CA LEU A 86 1.93 6.36 7.12
C LEU A 86 2.60 7.73 6.97
N HIS A 87 1.95 8.68 6.29
CA HIS A 87 2.47 10.03 6.11
C HIS A 87 2.62 10.76 7.45
N ARG A 88 1.57 10.76 8.29
CA ARG A 88 1.64 11.36 9.63
C ARG A 88 2.69 10.71 10.53
N HIS A 89 2.92 9.39 10.38
CA HIS A 89 3.98 8.70 11.12
C HIS A 89 5.36 9.12 10.61
N ALA A 90 5.54 9.27 9.29
CA ALA A 90 6.79 9.70 8.68
C ALA A 90 7.17 11.15 9.05
N GLU A 91 6.21 12.05 9.22
CA GLU A 91 6.43 13.44 9.68
C GLU A 91 6.91 13.54 11.14
N GLN A 92 6.80 12.46 11.92
CA GLN A 92 7.19 12.40 13.33
C GLN A 92 8.58 11.79 13.56
N LEU A 93 9.23 11.33 12.51
CA LEU A 93 10.58 10.75 12.52
C LEU A 93 11.64 11.82 12.26
#